data_AF-A0A7J4NTX8-F1
#
_entry.id   AF-A0A7J4NTX8-F1
#
_cell.length_a   1.000
_cell.length_b   1.000
_cell.length_c   1.000
_cell.angle_alpha   90.00
_cell.angle_beta   90.00
_cell.angle_gamma   90.00
#
_symmetry.space_group_name_H-M   'P 1'
#
loop_
_entity.id
_entity.type
_entity.pdbx_description
1 polymer ?
#
loop_
_entity_poly.entity_id
_entity_poly.type
_entity_poly.pdbx_seq_one_letter_code
_entity_poly.pdbx_strand_id
1 'polypeptide(L)' 'DKTEPDEMVYELMGIIDKGNGVPVTELVDESKRSGLTDEQVDGAVKILMSEGRCYEPRIGILRRV' A
#
# COMPACT_ATOMS: atom_id res chain seq x y z
N ASP A 1 -3.77 20.32 3.39
CA ASP A 1 -3.39 19.09 4.12
C ASP A 1 -2.68 18.15 3.20
N LYS A 2 -1.44 17.76 3.55
CA LYS A 2 -0.74 16.67 2.84
C LYS A 2 -1.11 15.40 3.59
N THR A 3 -1.88 14.52 2.97
CA THR A 3 -2.02 13.15 3.46
C THR A 3 -0.64 12.51 3.41
N GLU A 4 -0.20 11.94 4.53
CA GLU A 4 1.08 11.23 4.59
C GLU A 4 1.06 10.03 3.62
N PRO A 5 2.19 9.69 2.96
CA PRO A 5 2.21 8.65 1.94
C PRO A 5 1.69 7.28 2.40
N ASP A 6 1.92 6.92 3.67
CA ASP A 6 1.44 5.69 4.31
C ASP A 6 -0.08 5.65 4.42
N GLU A 7 -0.73 6.74 4.82
CA GLU A 7 -2.19 6.81 4.87
C GLU A 7 -2.80 6.69 3.47
N MET A 8 -2.21 7.35 2.47
CA MET A 8 -2.69 7.23 1.09
C MET A 8 -2.53 5.80 0.54
N VAL A 9 -1.39 5.15 0.80
CA VAL A 9 -1.18 3.75 0.42
C VAL A 9 -2.17 2.83 1.14
N TYR A 10 -2.43 3.05 2.44
CA TYR A 10 -3.38 2.25 3.21
C TYR A 10 -4.82 2.37 2.68
N GLU A 11 -5.25 3.58 2.30
CA GLU A 11 -6.56 3.80 1.68
C GLU A 11 -6.65 3.15 0.29
N LEU A 12 -5.62 3.30 -0.54
CA LEU A 12 -5.57 2.64 -1.85
C LEU A 12 -5.64 1.12 -1.73
N MET A 13 -4.95 0.53 -0.74
CA MET A 13 -5.08 -0.91 -0.48
C MET A 13 -6.54 -1.30 -0.23
N GLY A 14 -7.31 -0.45 0.42
CA GLY A 14 -8.72 -0.70 0.65
C GLY A 14 -9.63 -0.56 -0.55
N ILE A 15 -9.31 0.37 -1.43
CA ILE A 15 -10.03 0.57 -2.69
C ILE A 15 -9.76 -0.60 -3.65
N ILE A 16 -8.52 -1.10 -3.68
CA ILE A 16 -8.08 -2.14 -4.62
C ILE A 16 -8.47 -3.54 -4.13
N ASP A 17 -8.44 -3.81 -2.82
CA ASP A 17 -8.67 -5.15 -2.28
C ASP A 17 -10.11 -5.65 -2.57
N LYS A 18 -10.21 -6.66 -3.42
CA LYS A 18 -11.47 -7.36 -3.76
C LYS A 18 -11.73 -8.59 -2.87
N GLY A 19 -11.10 -8.65 -1.69
CA GLY A 19 -11.20 -9.74 -0.72
C GLY A 19 -10.06 -10.77 -0.79
N ASN A 20 -9.06 -10.54 -1.65
CA ASN A 20 -7.94 -11.48 -1.91
C ASN A 20 -6.57 -10.88 -1.57
N GLY A 21 -6.54 -9.67 -1.01
CA GLY A 21 -5.36 -8.84 -0.92
C GLY A 21 -5.09 -8.09 -2.24
N VAL A 22 -4.05 -7.28 -2.21
CA VAL A 22 -3.67 -6.34 -3.25
C VAL A 22 -2.34 -6.76 -3.86
N PRO A 23 -2.25 -6.96 -5.19
CA PRO A 23 -0.97 -7.14 -5.85
C PRO A 23 -0.06 -5.93 -5.64
N VAL A 24 1.19 -6.16 -5.22
CA VAL A 24 2.16 -5.08 -4.99
C VAL A 24 2.34 -4.22 -6.24
N THR A 25 2.37 -4.85 -7.42
CA THR A 25 2.48 -4.14 -8.70
C THR A 25 1.29 -3.20 -8.94
N GLU A 26 0.07 -3.63 -8.62
CA GLU A 26 -1.14 -2.82 -8.78
C GLU A 26 -1.17 -1.67 -7.75
N LEU A 27 -0.76 -1.95 -6.51
CA LEU A 27 -0.64 -0.92 -5.48
C LEU A 27 0.37 0.17 -5.86
N VAL A 28 1.55 -0.23 -6.37
CA VAL A 28 2.58 0.70 -6.84
C VAL A 28 2.04 1.56 -7.99
N ASP A 29 1.39 0.93 -8.99
CA ASP A 29 0.85 1.64 -10.13
C ASP A 29 -0.24 2.67 -9.74
N GLU A 30 -1.17 2.30 -8.85
CA GLU A 30 -2.21 3.21 -8.37
C GLU A 30 -1.65 4.32 -7.46
N SER A 31 -0.64 4.00 -6.65
CA SER A 31 0.03 4.98 -5.79
C SER A 31 0.77 6.04 -6.62
N LYS A 32 1.41 5.63 -7.72
CA LYS A 32 2.05 6.54 -8.68
C LYS A 32 1.03 7.39 -9.42
N ARG A 33 -0.11 6.81 -9.82
CA ARG A 33 -1.25 7.58 -10.37
C ARG A 33 -1.77 8.63 -9.39
N SER A 34 -1.64 8.36 -8.09
CA SER A 34 -1.99 9.28 -7.00
C SER A 34 -0.89 10.29 -6.64
N GLY A 35 0.23 10.28 -7.36
CA GLY A 35 1.31 11.27 -7.23
C GLY A 35 2.47 10.86 -6.32
N LEU A 36 2.54 9.59 -5.87
CA LEU A 36 3.67 9.09 -5.10
C LEU A 36 4.83 8.65 -6.00
N THR A 37 6.06 8.80 -5.50
CA THR A 37 7.25 8.19 -6.07
C THR A 37 7.41 6.74 -5.59
N ASP A 38 8.23 5.94 -6.30
CA ASP A 38 8.52 4.56 -5.91
C ASP A 38 9.12 4.49 -4.49
N GLU A 39 9.97 5.44 -4.13
CA GLU A 39 10.58 5.55 -2.79
C GLU A 39 9.55 5.83 -1.70
N GLN A 40 8.56 6.70 -1.99
CA GLN A 40 7.48 6.99 -1.05
C GLN A 40 6.57 5.79 -0.85
N VAL A 41 6.28 5.02 -1.91
CA VAL A 41 5.47 3.79 -1.81
C VAL A 41 6.20 2.72 -1.01
N ASP A 42 7.48 2.47 -1.31
CA ASP A 42 8.29 1.50 -0.56
C ASP A 42 8.42 1.88 0.91
N GLY A 43 8.67 3.15 1.22
CA GLY A 43 8.72 3.67 2.59
C GLY A 43 7.38 3.51 3.32
N ALA A 44 6.27 3.88 2.67
CA ALA A 44 4.92 3.73 3.19
C ALA A 44 4.59 2.27 3.54
N VAL A 45 4.86 1.33 2.62
CA VAL A 45 4.62 -0.10 2.86
C VAL A 45 5.45 -0.60 4.04
N LYS A 46 6.72 -0.21 4.14
CA LYS A 46 7.59 -0.59 5.28
C LYS A 46 7.06 -0.06 6.61
N ILE A 47 6.58 1.18 6.67
CA ILE A 47 5.96 1.77 7.86
C ILE A 47 4.72 0.96 8.25
N LEU A 48 3.78 0.77 7.32
CA LEU A 48 2.54 0.03 7.56
C LEU A 48 2.79 -1.40 8.05
N MET A 49 3.79 -2.08 7.48
CA MET A 49 4.18 -3.43 7.95
C MET A 49 4.80 -3.39 9.35
N SER A 50 5.66 -2.40 9.64
CA SER A 50 6.30 -2.25 10.96
C SER A 50 5.29 -1.95 12.06
N GLU A 51 4.22 -1.22 11.74
CA GLU A 51 3.10 -0.91 12.63
C GLU A 51 2.09 -2.05 12.74
N GLY A 52 2.24 -3.13 11.95
CA GLY A 52 1.29 -4.23 11.92
C GLY A 52 -0.06 -3.86 11.31
N ARG A 53 -0.11 -2.81 10.46
CA ARG A 53 -1.32 -2.37 9.75
C ARG A 53 -1.54 -3.15 8.45
N CYS A 54 -0.47 -3.70 7.87
CA CYS A 54 -0.57 -4.60 6.74
C CYS A 54 0.48 -5.72 6.81
N TYR A 55 0.28 -6.77 6.02
CA TYR A 55 1.15 -7.93 5.95
C TYR A 55 1.14 -8.53 4.55
N GLU A 56 2.14 -9.36 4.25
CA GLU A 56 2.27 -10.09 2.99
C GLU A 56 1.85 -11.57 3.19
N PRO A 57 0.56 -11.93 3.01
CA PRO A 57 0.12 -13.33 3.16
C PRO A 57 0.78 -14.30 2.18
N ARG A 58 1.26 -13.80 1.03
CA ARG A 58 1.95 -14.54 -0.02
C ARG A 58 2.78 -13.56 -0.83
N ILE A 59 3.88 -14.06 -1.40
CA ILE A 59 4.83 -13.25 -2.19
C ILE A 59 4.07 -12.41 -3.23
N GLY A 60 4.29 -11.10 -3.19
CA GLY A 60 3.74 -10.12 -4.11
C GLY A 60 2.30 -9.67 -3.81
N ILE A 61 1.69 -10.09 -2.70
CA ILE A 61 0.33 -9.69 -2.31
C ILE A 61 0.35 -9.11 -0.91
N LEU A 62 -0.10 -7.86 -0.76
CA LEU A 62 -0.27 -7.19 0.53
C LEU A 62 -1.73 -7.23 0.98
N ARG A 63 -1.97 -7.28 2.29
CA ARG A 63 -3.32 -7.20 2.86
C ARG A 63 -3.30 -6.35 4.13
N ARG A 64 -4.35 -5.55 4.31
CA ARG A 64 -4.58 -4.81 5.56
C ARG A 64 -4.91 -5.79 6.68
N VAL A 65 -4.45 -5.49 7.90
CA VAL A 65 -4.83 -6.22 9.12
C VAL A 65 -6.24 -5.86 9.53
#